data_AF-A0A932R906-F1
#
_entry.id   AF-A0A932R906-F1
#
_cell.length_a   1.000
_cell.length_b   1.000
_cell.length_c   1.000
_cell.angle_alpha   90.00
_cell.angle_beta   90.00
_cell.angle_gamma   90.00
#
_symmetry.space_group_name_H-M   'P 1'
#
loop_
_entity.id
_entity.type
_entity.pdbx_description
1 polymer ?
#
loop_
_entity_poly.entity_id
_entity_poly.type
_entity_poly.pdbx_seq_one_letter_code
_entity_poly.pdbx_strand_id
1 'polypeptide(L)' 'AQELGLKAGQMFQPVRVAVCGRKNAPPLFETLQVLGRETTLARIGRAIRKLQ' A
#
# COMPACT_ATOMS: atom_id res chain seq x y z
N ALA A 1 12.38 2.22 -2.62
CA ALA A 1 12.95 1.35 -1.57
C ALA A 1 14.46 1.53 -1.50
N GLN A 2 15.17 1.34 -2.62
CA GLN A 2 16.60 1.59 -2.75
C GLN A 2 17.01 3.03 -2.39
N GLU A 3 16.26 4.03 -2.85
CA GLU A 3 16.47 5.46 -2.50
C GLU A 3 16.30 5.77 -1.01
N LEU A 4 15.47 4.99 -0.30
CA LEU A 4 15.21 5.16 1.13
C LEU A 4 16.09 4.25 2.00
N GLY A 5 17.01 3.46 1.40
CA GLY A 5 17.80 2.46 2.11
C GLY A 5 16.97 1.32 2.71
N LEU A 6 15.71 1.14 2.28
CA LEU A 6 14.77 0.17 2.85
C LEU A 6 14.72 -1.10 2.02
N LYS A 7 14.53 -2.24 2.70
CA LYS A 7 14.18 -3.50 2.04
C LYS A 7 12.78 -3.38 1.44
N ALA A 8 12.57 -3.94 0.25
CA ALA A 8 11.28 -3.89 -0.44
C ALA A 8 10.11 -4.37 0.45
N GLY A 9 10.32 -5.45 1.21
CA GLY A 9 9.34 -5.97 2.16
C GLY A 9 8.86 -4.97 3.21
N GLN A 10 9.71 -4.03 3.64
CA GLN A 10 9.34 -2.99 4.62
C GLN A 10 8.32 -2.00 4.05
N MET A 11 8.28 -1.81 2.72
CA MET A 11 7.33 -0.91 2.06
C MET A 11 5.98 -1.59 1.78
N PHE A 12 5.96 -2.91 1.62
CA PHE A 12 4.74 -3.63 1.24
C PHE A 12 3.68 -3.65 2.35
N GLN A 13 4.09 -3.68 3.61
CA GLN A 13 3.13 -3.72 4.71
C GLN A 13 2.37 -2.40 4.90
N PRO A 14 3.02 -1.22 4.87
CA PRO A 14 2.31 0.07 4.80
C PRO A 14 1.37 0.17 3.61
N VAL A 15 1.82 -0.22 2.42
CA VAL A 15 0.97 -0.21 1.21
C VAL A 15 -0.25 -1.09 1.40
N ARG A 16 -0.07 -2.32 1.92
CA ARG A 16 -1.17 -3.25 2.21
C ARG A 16 -2.19 -2.66 3.17
N VAL A 17 -1.75 -2.03 4.26
CA VAL A 17 -2.66 -1.39 5.21
C VAL A 17 -3.39 -0.21 4.54
N ALA A 18 -2.70 0.58 3.72
CA ALA A 18 -3.30 1.69 3.00
C ALA A 18 -4.40 1.24 2.03
N VAL A 19 -4.20 0.14 1.29
CA VAL A 19 -5.17 -0.34 0.30
C VAL A 19 -6.24 -1.28 0.85
N CYS A 20 -5.93 -2.08 1.87
CA CYS A 20 -6.84 -3.11 2.42
C CYS A 20 -7.43 -2.75 3.78
N GLY A 21 -6.87 -1.76 4.50
CA GLY A 21 -7.28 -1.39 5.86
C GLY A 21 -6.86 -2.39 6.95
N ARG A 22 -6.12 -3.45 6.59
CA ARG A 22 -5.70 -4.51 7.53
C ARG A 22 -4.31 -5.05 7.17
N LYS A 23 -3.57 -5.53 8.18
CA LYS A 23 -2.22 -6.10 8.02
C LYS A 23 -2.25 -7.47 7.33
N ASN A 24 -3.24 -8.30 7.68
CA ASN A 24 -3.46 -9.62 7.06
C ASN A 24 -4.48 -9.44 5.94
N ALA A 25 -4.01 -9.47 4.70
CA ALA A 25 -4.83 -9.27 3.51
C ALA A 25 -4.44 -10.30 2.45
N PRO A 26 -5.21 -10.42 1.36
CA PRO A 26 -4.85 -11.24 0.21
C PRO A 26 -3.47 -10.85 -0.37
N PRO A 27 -2.95 -11.65 -1.30
CA PRO A 27 -1.73 -11.33 -2.05
C PRO A 27 -1.74 -9.88 -2.57
N LEU A 28 -0.66 -9.14 -2.29
CA LEU A 28 -0.66 -7.68 -2.44
C LEU A 28 -0.82 -7.27 -3.91
N PHE A 29 -0.02 -7.87 -4.79
CA PHE A 29 0.03 -7.45 -6.20
C PHE A 29 -1.27 -7.73 -6.93
N GLU A 30 -1.89 -8.87 -6.64
CA GLU A 30 -3.19 -9.28 -7.13
C GLU A 30 -4.28 -8.33 -6.63
N THR A 31 -4.19 -7.92 -5.35
CA THR A 31 -5.10 -6.90 -4.81
C THR A 31 -4.96 -5.57 -5.54
N LEU A 32 -3.73 -5.12 -5.79
CA LEU A 32 -3.46 -3.88 -6.53
C LEU A 32 -3.99 -3.95 -7.97
N GLN A 33 -3.83 -5.10 -8.62
CA GLN A 33 -4.33 -5.34 -9.98
C GLN A 33 -5.86 -5.29 -10.03
N VAL A 34 -6.55 -5.94 -9.09
CA VAL A 34 -8.02 -5.93 -9.00
C VAL A 34 -8.56 -4.54 -8.68
N LEU A 35 -7.91 -3.79 -7.79
CA LEU A 35 -8.34 -2.43 -7.43
C LEU A 35 -8.14 -1.42 -8.56
N GLY A 36 -7.14 -1.64 -9.41
CA GLY A 36 -6.72 -0.70 -10.43
C GLY A 36 -5.94 0.50 -9.87
N ARG A 37 -5.31 1.25 -10.77
CA ARG A 37 -4.39 2.34 -10.45
C ARG A 37 -5.07 3.48 -9.67
N GLU A 38 -6.20 3.97 -10.16
CA GLU A 38 -6.89 5.13 -9.58
C GLU A 38 -7.33 4.88 -8.15
N THR A 39 -8.04 3.78 -7.92
CA THR A 39 -8.48 3.36 -6.57
C THR A 39 -7.30 3.18 -5.63
N THR A 40 -6.22 2.54 -6.11
CA THR A 40 -5.00 2.31 -5.32
C THR A 40 -4.38 3.64 -4.87
N LEU A 41 -4.17 4.58 -5.79
CA LEU A 41 -3.59 5.88 -5.48
C LEU A 41 -4.49 6.71 -4.56
N ALA A 42 -5.81 6.69 -4.78
CA ALA A 42 -6.76 7.37 -3.92
C ALA A 42 -6.74 6.83 -2.47
N ARG A 43 -6.64 5.50 -2.31
CA ARG A 43 -6.53 4.86 -0.99
C ARG A 43 -5.21 5.20 -0.29
N ILE A 44 -4.09 5.16 -1.01
CA ILE A 44 -2.78 5.54 -0.47
C ILE A 44 -2.78 7.01 -0.05
N GLY A 45 -3.31 7.92 -0.88
CA GLY A 45 -3.43 9.33 -0.53
C GLY A 45 -4.28 9.58 0.72
N ARG A 46 -5.39 8.83 0.88
CA ARG A 46 -6.17 8.87 2.13
C ARG A 46 -5.37 8.40 3.34
N ALA A 47 -4.56 7.35 3.21
CA ALA A 47 -3.73 6.85 4.30
C ALA A 47 -2.66 7.86 4.70
N ILE A 48 -1.99 8.50 3.73
CA ILE A 48 -0.99 9.55 3.99
C ILE A 48 -1.62 10.71 4.78
N ARG A 49 -2.81 11.18 4.38
CA ARG A 49 -3.53 12.25 5.10
C ARG A 49 -3.91 11.91 6.54
N LYS A 50 -3.99 10.63 6.90
CA LYS A 50 -4.29 10.20 8.28
C LYS A 50 -3.05 10.13 9.18
N LEU A 51 -1.86 10.21 8.60
CA LEU A 51 -0.57 10.15 9.32
C LEU A 51 0.03 11.55 9.53
N GLN A 52 -0.59 12.58 8.95
CA GLN A 52 -0.29 13.99 9.20
C GLN A 52 -1.18 14.50 10.33
#